data_AF-A0A364LLP5-F1
#
_entry.id   AF-A0A364LLP5-F1
#
_cell.length_a   1.000
_cell.length_b   1.000
_cell.length_c   1.000
_cell.angle_alpha   90.00
_cell.angle_beta   90.00
_cell.angle_gamma   90.00
#
_symmetry.space_group_name_H-M   'P 1'
#
loop_
_entity.id
_entity.type
_entity.pdbx_description
1 polymer ?
#
loop_
_entity_poly.entity_id
_entity_poly.type
_entity_poly.pdbx_seq_one_letter_code
_entity_poly.pdbx_strand_id
1 'polypeptide(L)'
;MSIFGSIVSAIFGTAKAATAVVTSGNTAAAPSTRKPMTRAEVEAMIQKVADTTGRKDYNWEQSIVDLMKLLNLDSSLSARKQLAQELGYTGALNGSAEMNVWLHEQVMIKLAESGGVVPDSLK
;
A
#
# COMPACT_ATOMS: atom_id res chain seq x y z
N MET A 1 11.35 10.93 4.20
CA MET A 1 11.05 9.68 3.48
C MET A 1 9.58 9.41 3.67
N SER A 2 8.82 9.34 2.59
CA SER A 2 7.37 9.22 2.63
C SER A 2 6.92 7.84 3.11
N ILE A 3 5.99 7.81 4.08
CA ILE A 3 5.41 6.56 4.60
C ILE A 3 4.56 5.92 3.51
N PHE A 4 3.76 6.74 2.82
CA PHE A 4 2.94 6.29 1.71
C PHE A 4 3.77 5.64 0.59
N GLY A 5 4.87 6.29 0.18
CA GLY A 5 5.77 5.76 -0.84
C GLY A 5 6.40 4.42 -0.43
N SER A 6 6.67 4.24 0.86
CA SER A 6 7.18 2.98 1.43
C SER A 6 6.13 1.87 1.40
N ILE A 7 4.86 2.18 1.68
CA ILE A 7 3.72 1.24 1.56
C ILE A 7 3.59 0.76 0.12
N VAL A 8 3.57 1.70 -0.84
CA VAL A 8 3.47 1.39 -2.27
C VAL A 8 4.66 0.53 -2.72
N SER A 9 5.89 0.89 -2.33
CA SER A 9 7.08 0.10 -2.66
C SER A 9 7.06 -1.29 -2.03
N ALA A 10 6.54 -1.46 -0.82
CA ALA A 10 6.46 -2.78 -0.20
C ALA A 10 5.42 -3.69 -0.89
N ILE A 11 4.28 -3.14 -1.30
CA ILE A 11 3.22 -3.89 -1.99
C ILE A 11 3.62 -4.20 -3.45
N PHE A 12 4.04 -3.17 -4.18
CA PHE A 12 4.32 -3.25 -5.61
C PHE A 12 5.78 -3.54 -5.98
N GLY A 13 6.72 -3.31 -5.07
CA GLY A 13 8.12 -3.73 -5.23
C GLY A 13 8.28 -5.23 -5.03
N THR A 14 7.49 -5.85 -4.15
CA THR A 14 7.41 -7.31 -4.01
C THR A 14 6.73 -7.97 -5.22
N ALA A 15 5.83 -7.24 -5.90
CA ALA A 15 5.16 -7.71 -7.13
C ALA A 15 6.12 -8.05 -8.28
N LYS A 16 7.30 -7.42 -8.33
CA LYS A 16 8.30 -7.71 -9.37
C LYS A 16 8.82 -9.16 -9.29
N ALA A 17 8.63 -9.85 -8.16
CA ALA A 17 9.07 -11.23 -7.98
C ALA A 17 7.99 -12.29 -8.26
N ALA A 18 6.73 -11.90 -8.54
CA ALA A 18 5.63 -12.87 -8.57
C ALA A 18 4.74 -12.80 -9.84
N THR A 19 5.37 -12.59 -10.99
CA THR A 19 4.85 -12.97 -12.32
C THR A 19 5.96 -13.62 -13.12
N ALA A 20 6.26 -14.88 -12.78
CA ALA A 20 6.97 -15.80 -13.67
C ALA A 20 6.47 -17.23 -13.42
N VAL A 21 5.16 -17.44 -13.49
CA VAL A 21 4.58 -18.75 -13.82
C VAL A 21 3.21 -18.51 -14.42
N VAL A 22 3.15 -18.63 -15.74
CA VAL A 22 2.09 -19.25 -16.57
C VAL A 22 2.11 -18.65 -17.99
N THR A 23 2.51 -19.53 -18.92
CA THR A 23 2.28 -19.58 -20.38
C THR A 23 2.87 -18.53 -21.32
N SER A 24 3.91 -18.99 -22.04
CA SER A 24 4.15 -18.89 -23.48
C SER A 24 3.43 -17.79 -24.27
N GLY A 25 4.22 -16.86 -24.81
CA GLY A 25 3.80 -15.99 -25.91
C GLY A 25 4.37 -14.58 -25.83
N ASN A 26 5.58 -14.39 -26.38
CA ASN A 26 6.08 -13.18 -27.03
C ASN A 26 5.44 -11.82 -26.63
N THR A 27 6.20 -10.95 -25.96
CA THR A 27 6.63 -9.62 -26.46
C THR A 27 7.30 -8.80 -25.35
N ALA A 28 8.45 -8.21 -25.71
CA ALA A 28 9.20 -7.09 -25.12
C ALA A 28 8.75 -6.47 -23.79
N ALA A 29 9.73 -6.35 -22.88
CA ALA A 29 9.73 -5.46 -21.74
C ALA A 29 9.50 -4.00 -22.18
N ALA A 30 8.30 -3.49 -21.90
CA ALA A 30 7.99 -2.07 -21.87
C ALA A 30 7.71 -1.67 -20.40
N PRO A 31 8.06 -0.44 -19.97
CA PRO A 31 7.75 0.01 -18.61
C PRO A 31 6.24 -0.05 -18.48
N SER A 32 5.76 -0.84 -17.52
CA SER A 32 4.33 -1.04 -17.33
C SER A 32 3.75 0.28 -16.82
N THR A 33 3.26 1.14 -17.72
CA THR A 33 2.35 2.23 -17.40
C THR A 33 1.07 1.54 -16.92
N ARG A 34 1.04 1.19 -15.63
CA ARG A 34 -0.08 0.43 -15.07
C ARG A 34 -1.31 1.32 -15.10
N LYS A 35 -2.36 0.78 -15.72
CA LYS A 35 -3.72 1.29 -15.68
C LYS A 35 -4.14 1.52 -14.22
N PRO A 36 -5.00 2.52 -13.91
CA PRO A 36 -5.60 2.64 -12.59
C PRO A 36 -6.15 1.29 -12.15
N MET A 37 -5.68 0.81 -11.01
CA MET A 37 -6.08 -0.48 -10.47
C MET A 37 -7.39 -0.31 -9.72
N THR A 38 -8.26 -1.29 -9.86
CA THR A 38 -9.46 -1.36 -9.02
C THR A 38 -9.06 -1.63 -7.57
N ARG A 39 -9.90 -1.22 -6.62
CA ARG A 39 -9.70 -1.49 -5.19
C ARG A 39 -9.46 -2.99 -4.93
N ALA A 40 -10.21 -3.84 -5.62
CA ALA A 40 -10.06 -5.29 -5.55
C ALA A 40 -8.67 -5.80 -6.00
N GLU A 41 -8.06 -5.19 -7.02
CA GLU A 41 -6.70 -5.53 -7.44
C GLU A 41 -5.67 -5.11 -6.39
N VAL A 42 -5.84 -3.94 -5.78
CA VAL A 42 -4.98 -3.48 -4.66
C VAL A 42 -5.08 -4.44 -3.48
N GLU A 43 -6.30 -4.80 -3.09
CA GLU A 43 -6.58 -5.76 -2.02
C GLU A 43 -5.94 -7.12 -2.34
N ALA A 44 -6.06 -7.62 -3.58
CA ALA A 44 -5.41 -8.86 -4.00
C ALA A 44 -3.87 -8.80 -3.91
N MET A 45 -3.26 -7.65 -4.21
CA MET A 45 -1.81 -7.47 -4.08
C MET A 45 -1.36 -7.46 -2.61
N ILE A 46 -2.10 -6.77 -1.73
CA ILE A 46 -1.81 -6.76 -0.29
C ILE A 46 -1.99 -8.16 0.30
N GLN A 47 -3.08 -8.85 -0.07
CA GLN A 47 -3.34 -10.23 0.31
C GLN A 47 -2.19 -11.14 -0.10
N LYS A 48 -1.70 -11.02 -1.34
CA LYS A 48 -0.54 -11.79 -1.82
C LYS A 48 0.72 -11.52 -0.99
N VAL A 49 0.94 -10.28 -0.54
CA VAL A 49 2.06 -9.96 0.37
C VAL A 49 1.85 -10.60 1.75
N ALA A 50 0.63 -10.58 2.29
CA ALA A 50 0.28 -11.28 3.53
C ALA A 50 0.51 -12.79 3.44
N ASP A 51 0.11 -13.39 2.31
CA ASP A 51 0.34 -14.81 2.05
C ASP A 51 1.84 -15.13 1.93
N THR A 52 2.60 -14.27 1.25
CA THR A 52 4.05 -14.46 1.03
C THR A 52 4.85 -14.28 2.32
N THR A 53 4.49 -13.31 3.15
CA THR A 53 5.16 -13.05 4.44
C THR A 53 4.67 -13.97 5.55
N GLY A 54 3.62 -14.77 5.32
CA GLY A 54 3.02 -15.64 6.34
C GLY A 54 2.29 -14.85 7.43
N ARG A 55 1.89 -13.62 7.14
CA ARG A 55 1.37 -12.63 8.08
C ARG A 55 -0.13 -12.41 7.88
N LYS A 56 -0.88 -13.53 7.87
CA LYS A 56 -2.32 -13.58 7.53
C LYS A 56 -3.21 -13.13 8.68
N ASP A 57 -2.68 -13.14 9.90
CA ASP A 57 -3.40 -12.77 11.13
C ASP A 57 -3.56 -11.25 11.32
N TYR A 58 -2.96 -10.44 10.44
CA TYR A 58 -3.07 -8.98 10.49
C TYR A 58 -4.35 -8.51 9.82
N ASN A 59 -5.13 -7.69 10.53
CA ASN A 59 -6.36 -7.09 10.00
C ASN A 59 -6.06 -5.86 9.13
N TRP A 60 -5.24 -6.04 8.09
CA TRP A 60 -4.79 -4.96 7.20
C TRP A 60 -5.95 -4.29 6.44
N GLU A 61 -7.08 -4.97 6.29
CA GLU A 61 -8.29 -4.49 5.61
C GLU A 61 -9.04 -3.41 6.39
N GLN A 62 -8.81 -3.31 7.70
CA GLN A 62 -9.51 -2.37 8.59
C GLN A 62 -8.55 -1.56 9.46
N SER A 63 -7.29 -2.01 9.57
CA SER A 63 -6.28 -1.42 10.45
C SER A 63 -5.05 -1.05 9.63
N ILE A 64 -4.84 0.27 9.47
CA ILE A 64 -3.60 0.81 8.89
C ILE A 64 -2.36 0.35 9.68
N VAL A 65 -2.50 0.10 10.99
CA VAL A 65 -1.40 -0.37 11.84
C VAL A 65 -0.95 -1.76 11.41
N ASP A 66 -1.91 -2.65 11.20
CA ASP A 66 -1.61 -4.03 10.84
C ASP A 66 -1.19 -4.14 9.37
N LEU A 67 -1.68 -3.25 8.50
CA LEU A 67 -1.11 -3.07 7.16
C LEU A 67 0.37 -2.66 7.22
N MET A 68 0.73 -1.68 8.06
CA MET A 68 2.13 -1.26 8.19
C MET A 68 3.00 -2.38 8.77
N LYS A 69 2.52 -3.12 9.77
CA LYS A 69 3.22 -4.30 10.31
C LYS A 69 3.41 -5.38 9.26
N LEU A 70 2.37 -5.67 8.48
CA LEU A 70 2.42 -6.62 7.38
C LEU A 70 3.58 -6.30 6.44
N LEU A 71 3.72 -5.02 6.08
CA LEU A 71 4.77 -4.50 5.19
C LEU A 71 6.12 -4.27 5.88
N ASN A 72 6.24 -4.65 7.16
CA ASN A 72 7.45 -4.45 7.96
C ASN A 72 7.86 -2.98 8.09
N LEU A 73 6.87 -2.08 8.13
CA LEU A 73 7.03 -0.64 8.31
C LEU A 73 6.76 -0.23 9.77
N ASP A 74 7.30 0.93 10.14
CA ASP A 74 7.09 1.50 11.47
C ASP A 74 5.61 1.86 11.70
N SER A 75 4.93 1.11 12.55
CA SER A 75 3.49 1.28 12.85
C SER A 75 3.24 2.22 14.03
N SER A 76 4.26 2.98 14.44
CA SER A 76 4.20 3.90 15.57
C SER A 76 3.20 5.03 15.32
N LEU A 77 2.82 5.73 16.38
CA LEU A 77 2.00 6.94 16.25
C LEU A 77 2.72 7.99 15.39
N SER A 78 4.04 8.13 15.51
CA SER A 78 4.82 9.11 14.74
C SER A 78 4.69 8.87 13.23
N ALA A 79 4.84 7.62 12.77
CA ALA A 79 4.68 7.29 11.36
C ALA A 79 3.25 7.50 10.86
N ARG A 80 2.23 7.16 11.67
CA ARG A 80 0.82 7.45 11.33
C ARG A 80 0.53 8.94 11.24
N LYS A 81 1.10 9.75 12.13
CA LYS A 81 0.97 11.22 12.07
C LYS A 81 1.65 11.79 10.83
N GLN A 82 2.79 11.23 10.44
CA GLN A 82 3.47 11.64 9.22
C GLN A 82 2.61 11.29 8.01
N LEU A 83 2.16 10.03 7.90
CA LEU A 83 1.27 9.59 6.83
C LEU A 83 0.00 10.46 6.73
N ALA A 84 -0.58 10.82 7.88
CA ALA A 84 -1.75 11.69 7.93
C ALA A 84 -1.46 13.09 7.39
N GLN A 85 -0.31 13.69 7.74
CA GLN A 85 0.12 14.97 7.17
C GLN A 85 0.37 14.87 5.67
N GLU A 86 0.98 13.77 5.21
CA GLU A 86 1.24 13.53 3.79
C GLU A 86 -0.06 13.39 2.98
N LEU A 87 -1.09 12.77 3.56
CA LEU A 87 -2.40 12.62 2.95
C LEU A 87 -3.32 13.84 3.13
N GLY A 88 -2.89 14.87 3.88
CA GLY A 88 -3.67 16.08 4.12
C GLY A 88 -4.79 15.92 5.17
N TYR A 89 -4.62 15.04 6.15
CA TYR A 89 -5.53 14.90 7.27
C TYR A 89 -5.54 16.16 8.14
N THR A 90 -6.73 16.74 8.34
CA THR A 90 -6.93 17.96 9.14
C THR A 90 -7.46 17.68 10.55
N GLY A 91 -7.72 16.42 10.89
CA GLY A 91 -8.28 16.03 12.18
C GLY A 91 -7.23 15.82 13.28
N ALA A 92 -7.68 15.27 14.41
CA ALA A 92 -6.82 15.02 15.57
C ALA A 92 -5.76 13.94 15.29
N LEU A 93 -4.49 14.32 15.36
CA LEU A 93 -3.32 13.46 15.19
C LEU A 93 -2.93 12.74 16.50
N ASN A 94 -3.92 12.17 17.19
CA ASN A 94 -3.77 11.46 18.46
C ASN A 94 -3.80 9.93 18.31
N GLY A 95 -4.04 9.41 17.09
CA GLY A 95 -4.24 7.99 16.86
C GLY A 95 -5.65 7.50 17.19
N SER A 96 -6.65 8.39 17.21
CA SER A 96 -8.06 8.03 17.32
C SER A 96 -8.46 6.97 16.28
N ALA A 97 -9.48 6.16 16.61
CA ALA A 97 -10.07 5.20 15.69
C ALA A 97 -10.50 5.87 14.37
N GLU A 98 -11.08 7.06 14.44
CA GLU A 98 -11.48 7.87 13.29
C GLU A 98 -10.30 8.19 12.36
N MET A 99 -9.16 8.62 12.93
CA MET A 99 -7.93 8.86 12.18
C MET A 99 -7.44 7.59 11.51
N ASN A 100 -7.52 6.45 12.21
CA ASN A 100 -7.04 5.16 11.71
C ASN A 100 -7.89 4.65 10.54
N VAL A 101 -9.22 4.79 10.64
CA VAL A 101 -10.17 4.43 9.56
C VAL A 101 -9.97 5.36 8.35
N TRP A 102 -9.88 6.68 8.58
CA TRP A 102 -9.65 7.64 7.51
C TRP A 102 -8.32 7.40 6.80
N LEU A 103 -7.24 7.15 7.56
CA LEU A 103 -5.93 6.85 7.00
C LEU A 103 -5.96 5.60 6.13
N HIS A 104 -6.60 4.53 6.63
CA HIS A 104 -6.74 3.29 5.87
C HIS A 104 -7.48 3.53 4.55
N GLU A 105 -8.63 4.21 4.59
CA GLU A 105 -9.43 4.54 3.40
C GLU A 105 -8.63 5.36 2.38
N GLN A 106 -7.96 6.43 2.84
CA GLN A 106 -7.16 7.29 1.97
C GLN A 106 -5.96 6.57 1.35
N VAL A 107 -5.30 5.69 2.12
CA VAL A 107 -4.22 4.86 1.58
C VAL A 107 -4.77 3.95 0.48
N MET A 108 -5.90 3.29 0.68
CA MET A 108 -6.51 2.42 -0.34
C MET A 108 -6.91 3.20 -1.61
N ILE A 109 -7.53 4.37 -1.46
CA ILE A 109 -7.90 5.25 -2.58
C ILE A 109 -6.64 5.64 -3.34
N LYS A 110 -5.62 6.15 -2.66
CA LYS A 110 -4.38 6.59 -3.30
C LYS A 110 -3.62 5.45 -3.95
N LEU A 111 -3.59 4.25 -3.35
CA LEU A 111 -3.01 3.06 -3.97
C LEU A 111 -3.71 2.68 -5.28
N ALA A 112 -5.04 2.74 -5.29
CA ALA A 112 -5.86 2.45 -6.46
C ALA A 112 -5.65 3.50 -7.57
N GLU A 113 -5.68 4.79 -7.20
CA GLU A 113 -5.39 5.91 -8.11
C GLU A 113 -3.99 5.83 -8.71
N SER A 114 -3.00 5.48 -7.89
CA SER A 114 -1.59 5.37 -8.29
C SER A 114 -1.30 4.15 -9.17
N GLY A 115 -2.13 3.09 -9.14
CA GLY A 115 -1.82 1.82 -9.84
C GLY A 115 -0.46 1.22 -9.46
N GLY A 116 0.05 1.56 -8.27
CA GLY A 116 1.40 1.20 -7.82
C GLY A 116 2.55 2.10 -8.29
N VAL A 117 2.25 3.32 -8.77
CA VAL A 117 3.22 4.39 -9.03
C VAL A 117 3.05 5.50 -8.00
N VAL A 118 4.06 5.70 -7.15
CA VAL A 118 4.08 6.85 -6.24
C VAL A 118 4.16 8.12 -7.09
N PRO A 119 3.18 9.04 -7.03
CA PRO A 119 3.29 10.31 -7.75
C PRO A 119 4.53 11.05 -7.23
N ASP A 120 5.28 11.71 -8.11
CA ASP A 120 6.55 12.37 -7.76
C ASP A 120 6.41 13.37 -6.59
N SER A 121 5.20 13.90 -6.38
CA SER A 121 4.85 14.75 -5.23
C SER A 121 4.84 14.04 -3.86
N LEU A 122 4.88 12.71 -3.83
CA LEU A 122 4.86 11.86 -2.62
C LEU A 122 6.13 10.97 -2.49
N LYS A 123 7.20 11.31 -3.21
CA LYS A 123 8.48 10.57 -3.23
C LYS A 123 9.52 11.15 -2.28
#